data_AF-I9WB95-F1
#
_entry.id   AF-I9WB95-F1
#
_cell.length_a   1.000
_cell.length_b   1.000
_cell.length_c   1.000
_cell.angle_alpha   90.00
_cell.angle_beta   90.00
_cell.angle_gamma   90.00
#
_symmetry.space_group_name_H-M   'P 1'
#
loop_
_entity.id
_entity.type
_entity.pdbx_description
1 polymer ?
#
loop_
_entity_poly.entity_id
_entity_poly.type
_entity_poly.pdbx_seq_one_letter_code
_entity_poly.pdbx_strand_id
1 'polypeptide(L)'
;MSLANARERREEARRLLAAGTDPSHQQKVDAARARIEENDTFKLVAGEWVAKNEREGMAEITLSKLRWLLDKAYPRIGNRPVAKITAQEVLTVLRAIEATGRHESARRMRSVLSRVFRYAIATGLVTVLCRSPISLSHLGFEREWADAAQI
;
A
#
# COMPACT_ATOMS: atom_id res chain seq x y z
N MET A 1 -35.19 0.61 -20.34
CA MET A 1 -34.80 1.86 -19.65
C MET A 1 -36.02 2.79 -19.66
N SER A 2 -36.55 3.17 -18.50
CA SER A 2 -37.74 4.03 -18.41
C SER A 2 -37.36 5.52 -18.38
N LEU A 3 -38.27 6.38 -18.83
CA LEU A 3 -38.13 7.84 -18.80
C LEU A 3 -37.87 8.39 -17.38
N ALA A 4 -38.35 7.70 -16.35
CA ALA A 4 -38.12 8.06 -14.96
C ALA A 4 -36.63 7.95 -14.59
N ASN A 5 -35.99 6.86 -14.99
CA ASN A 5 -34.56 6.60 -14.76
C ASN A 5 -33.66 7.64 -15.47
N ALA A 6 -34.09 8.12 -16.66
CA ALA A 6 -33.38 9.17 -17.39
C ALA A 6 -33.47 10.54 -16.70
N ARG A 7 -34.60 10.85 -16.03
CA ARG A 7 -34.77 12.09 -15.27
C ARG A 7 -33.98 12.08 -13.97
N GLU A 8 -33.93 10.93 -13.31
CA GLU A 8 -33.21 10.75 -12.05
C GLU A 8 -31.69 10.94 -12.23
N ARG A 9 -31.10 10.28 -13.26
CA ARG A 9 -29.69 10.47 -13.61
C ARG A 9 -29.34 11.91 -14.02
N ARG A 10 -30.30 12.63 -14.62
CA ARG A 10 -30.13 14.04 -14.99
C ARG A 10 -30.10 14.94 -13.76
N GLU A 11 -31.04 14.74 -12.83
CA GLU A 11 -31.08 15.50 -11.57
C GLU A 11 -29.86 15.22 -10.69
N GLU A 12 -29.39 13.98 -10.65
CA GLU A 12 -28.20 13.56 -9.92
C GLU A 12 -26.92 14.22 -10.48
N ALA A 13 -26.76 14.22 -11.81
CA ALA A 13 -25.69 14.94 -12.47
C ALA A 13 -25.78 16.47 -12.25
N ARG A 14 -26.99 17.02 -12.20
CA ARG A 14 -27.23 18.46 -11.94
C ARG A 14 -26.89 18.85 -10.50
N ARG A 15 -27.19 17.99 -9.51
CA ARG A 15 -26.80 18.19 -8.11
C ARG A 15 -25.28 18.13 -7.94
N LEU A 16 -24.60 17.20 -8.61
CA LEU A 16 -23.15 17.07 -8.59
C LEU A 16 -22.45 18.31 -9.19
N LEU A 17 -23.01 18.87 -10.27
CA LEU A 17 -22.53 20.13 -10.87
C LEU A 17 -22.83 21.35 -9.99
N ALA A 18 -24.00 21.40 -9.33
CA ALA A 18 -24.37 22.48 -8.42
C ALA A 18 -23.52 22.48 -7.12
N ALA A 19 -22.95 21.34 -6.75
CA ALA A 19 -21.98 21.21 -5.65
C ALA A 19 -20.56 21.70 -6.01
N GLY A 20 -20.37 22.34 -7.17
CA GLY A 20 -19.09 22.96 -7.56
C GLY A 20 -17.97 21.96 -7.85
N THR A 21 -18.30 20.68 -7.99
CA THR A 21 -17.34 19.60 -8.15
C THR A 21 -17.42 19.09 -9.58
N ASP A 22 -16.44 19.44 -10.42
CA ASP A 22 -16.40 19.00 -11.83
C ASP A 22 -16.19 17.47 -11.90
N PRO A 23 -17.23 16.67 -12.24
CA PRO A 23 -17.16 15.21 -12.21
C PRO A 23 -16.19 14.66 -13.27
N SER A 24 -15.90 15.45 -14.31
CA SER A 24 -14.99 15.06 -15.39
C SER A 24 -13.53 15.22 -14.96
N HIS A 25 -13.23 16.23 -14.14
CA HIS A 25 -11.92 16.44 -13.56
C HIS A 25 -11.62 15.38 -12.50
N GLN A 26 -12.58 15.06 -11.62
CA GLN A 26 -12.44 13.98 -10.64
C GLN A 26 -12.21 12.62 -11.30
N GLN A 27 -13.00 12.25 -12.33
CA GLN A 27 -12.79 10.99 -13.04
C GLN A 27 -11.41 10.88 -13.71
N LYS A 28 -10.89 11.99 -14.27
CA LYS A 28 -9.54 12.01 -14.85
C LYS A 28 -8.45 11.89 -13.78
N VAL A 29 -8.62 12.56 -12.64
CA VAL A 29 -7.70 12.47 -11.51
C VAL A 29 -7.72 11.05 -10.93
N ASP A 30 -8.88 10.46 -10.72
CA ASP A 30 -9.03 9.10 -10.19
C ASP A 30 -8.47 8.06 -11.16
N ALA A 31 -8.69 8.22 -12.46
CA ALA A 31 -8.11 7.33 -13.48
C ALA A 31 -6.57 7.45 -13.57
N ALA A 32 -6.03 8.67 -13.48
CA ALA A 32 -4.59 8.88 -13.43
C ALA A 32 -3.97 8.31 -12.14
N ARG A 33 -4.67 8.47 -11.01
CA ARG A 33 -4.27 7.94 -9.71
C ARG A 33 -4.30 6.41 -9.68
N ALA A 34 -5.35 5.80 -10.23
CA ALA A 34 -5.45 4.36 -10.36
C ALA A 34 -4.29 3.77 -11.18
N ARG A 35 -3.87 4.44 -12.27
CA ARG A 35 -2.71 4.02 -13.09
C ARG A 35 -1.39 4.12 -12.34
N ILE A 36 -1.20 5.15 -11.52
CA ILE A 36 0.01 5.30 -10.70
C ILE A 36 0.03 4.22 -9.61
N GLU A 37 -1.09 4.01 -8.92
CA GLU A 37 -1.23 2.95 -7.91
C GLU A 37 -0.98 1.55 -8.48
N GLU A 38 -1.39 1.29 -9.72
CA GLU A 38 -1.18 -0.01 -10.38
C GLU A 38 0.30 -0.26 -10.69
N ASN A 39 1.09 0.80 -10.89
CA ASN A 39 2.53 0.72 -11.12
C ASN A 39 3.34 0.60 -9.82
N ASP A 40 2.84 1.11 -8.70
CA ASP A 40 3.53 1.08 -7.40
C ASP A 40 3.28 -0.22 -6.63
N THR A 41 3.63 -1.35 -7.27
CA THR A 41 3.49 -2.68 -6.65
C THR A 41 4.52 -2.88 -5.53
N PHE A 42 4.17 -3.70 -4.54
CA PHE A 42 5.07 -4.02 -3.43
C PHE A 42 6.40 -4.59 -3.89
N LYS A 43 6.40 -5.42 -4.94
CA LYS A 43 7.64 -5.99 -5.48
C LYS A 43 8.59 -4.91 -6.01
N LEU A 44 8.06 -3.91 -6.72
CA LEU A 44 8.85 -2.79 -7.24
C LEU A 44 9.44 -1.96 -6.10
N VAL A 45 8.61 -1.53 -5.15
CA VAL A 45 9.05 -0.73 -4.01
C VAL A 45 10.06 -1.48 -3.13
N ALA A 46 9.85 -2.76 -2.90
CA ALA A 46 10.79 -3.60 -2.17
C ALA A 46 12.14 -3.72 -2.92
N GLY A 47 12.10 -3.83 -4.26
CA GLY A 47 13.30 -3.86 -5.10
C GLY A 47 14.09 -2.55 -5.04
N GLU A 48 13.41 -1.41 -5.15
CA GLU A 48 14.01 -0.09 -5.02
C GLU A 48 14.64 0.13 -3.63
N TRP A 49 13.94 -0.30 -2.58
CA TRP A 49 14.46 -0.26 -1.22
C TRP A 49 15.73 -1.10 -1.09
N VAL A 50 15.76 -2.32 -1.62
CA VAL A 50 16.97 -3.17 -1.61
C VAL A 50 18.11 -2.50 -2.38
N ALA A 51 17.84 -1.96 -3.57
CA ALA A 51 18.85 -1.26 -4.37
C ALA A 51 19.36 0.03 -3.69
N LYS A 52 18.53 0.71 -2.89
CA LYS A 52 18.98 1.81 -2.02
C LYS A 52 19.95 1.30 -0.95
N ASN A 53 19.59 0.24 -0.24
CA ASN A 53 20.47 -0.31 0.81
C ASN A 53 21.80 -0.82 0.23
N GLU A 54 21.79 -1.37 -0.98
CA GLU A 54 22.99 -1.75 -1.72
C GLU A 54 23.91 -0.55 -2.00
N ARG A 55 23.34 0.56 -2.50
CA ARG A 55 24.08 1.82 -2.69
C ARG A 55 24.59 2.44 -1.38
N GLU A 56 23.89 2.21 -0.27
CA GLU A 56 24.31 2.65 1.07
C GLU A 56 25.40 1.75 1.69
N GLY A 57 25.89 0.75 0.96
CA GLY A 57 27.01 -0.10 1.38
C GLY A 57 26.60 -1.24 2.31
N MET A 58 25.33 -1.65 2.30
CA MET A 58 24.91 -2.83 3.05
C MET A 58 25.63 -4.09 2.54
N ALA A 59 26.14 -4.90 3.47
CA ALA A 59 26.87 -6.12 3.13
C ALA A 59 26.03 -7.07 2.24
N GLU A 60 26.65 -7.67 1.22
CA GLU A 60 25.99 -8.55 0.25
C GLU A 60 25.29 -9.75 0.91
N ILE A 61 25.88 -10.31 1.98
CA ILE A 61 25.26 -11.39 2.76
C ILE A 61 23.92 -10.95 3.35
N THR A 62 23.81 -9.69 3.79
CA THR A 62 22.57 -9.13 4.34
C THR A 62 21.57 -8.85 3.21
N LEU A 63 22.01 -8.29 2.09
CA LEU A 63 21.16 -8.07 0.91
C LEU A 63 20.58 -9.38 0.38
N SER A 64 21.40 -10.43 0.27
CA SER A 64 20.98 -11.77 -0.12
C SER A 64 19.90 -12.33 0.82
N LYS A 65 20.05 -12.14 2.14
CA LYS A 65 19.03 -12.53 3.13
C LYS A 65 17.73 -11.73 2.97
N LEU A 66 17.82 -10.43 2.71
CA LEU A 66 16.65 -9.58 2.46
C LEU A 66 15.90 -10.02 1.20
N ARG A 67 16.62 -10.22 0.08
CA ARG A 67 16.06 -10.71 -1.18
C ARG A 67 15.36 -12.06 -0.98
N TRP A 68 15.98 -12.99 -0.27
CA TRP A 68 15.39 -14.30 0.04
C TRP A 68 14.12 -14.19 0.89
N LEU A 69 14.09 -13.31 1.89
CA LEU A 69 12.87 -13.06 2.68
C LEU A 69 11.76 -12.48 1.80
N LEU A 70 12.06 -11.43 1.03
CA LEU A 70 11.08 -10.77 0.17
C LEU A 70 10.50 -11.73 -0.88
N ASP A 71 11.30 -12.66 -1.40
CA ASP A 71 10.85 -13.72 -2.30
C ASP A 71 9.75 -14.61 -1.69
N LYS A 72 9.76 -14.83 -0.37
CA LYS A 72 8.67 -15.54 0.32
C LYS A 72 7.39 -14.73 0.45
N ALA A 73 7.47 -13.40 0.41
CA ALA A 73 6.32 -12.51 0.47
C ALA A 73 5.67 -12.27 -0.90
N TYR A 74 6.46 -12.28 -1.99
CA TYR A 74 5.99 -11.96 -3.34
C TYR A 74 4.81 -12.79 -3.85
N PRO A 75 4.71 -14.11 -3.59
CA PRO A 75 3.57 -14.90 -4.05
C PRO A 75 2.21 -14.42 -3.53
N ARG A 76 2.17 -13.72 -2.39
CA ARG A 76 0.91 -13.24 -1.80
C ARG A 76 0.68 -11.75 -2.03
N ILE A 77 1.71 -10.92 -1.84
CA ILE A 77 1.56 -9.46 -1.84
C ILE A 77 2.38 -8.75 -2.93
N GLY A 78 3.22 -9.46 -3.69
CA GLY A 78 4.21 -8.86 -4.58
C GLY A 78 3.60 -7.98 -5.69
N ASN A 79 2.53 -8.46 -6.33
CA ASN A 79 1.85 -7.76 -7.42
C ASN A 79 0.79 -6.77 -6.94
N ARG A 80 0.59 -6.64 -5.63
CA ARG A 80 -0.42 -5.73 -5.06
C ARG A 80 0.16 -4.31 -4.99
N PRO A 81 -0.61 -3.28 -5.36
CA PRO A 81 -0.27 -1.89 -5.05
C PRO A 81 0.03 -1.70 -3.56
N VAL A 82 1.16 -1.07 -3.23
CA VAL A 82 1.57 -0.90 -1.82
C VAL A 82 0.49 -0.19 -0.99
N ALA A 83 -0.14 0.82 -1.57
CA ALA A 83 -1.21 1.59 -0.93
C ALA A 83 -2.47 0.77 -0.61
N LYS A 84 -2.67 -0.36 -1.29
CA LYS A 84 -3.86 -1.22 -1.11
C LYS A 84 -3.62 -2.38 -0.16
N ILE A 85 -2.37 -2.65 0.24
CA ILE A 85 -2.04 -3.78 1.11
C ILE A 85 -2.53 -3.51 2.53
N THR A 86 -3.32 -4.43 3.06
CA THR A 86 -3.88 -4.35 4.41
C THR A 86 -3.01 -5.09 5.43
N ALA A 87 -3.15 -4.74 6.71
CA ALA A 87 -2.48 -5.43 7.80
C ALA A 87 -2.85 -6.93 7.86
N GLN A 88 -4.09 -7.28 7.52
CA GLN A 88 -4.56 -8.67 7.48
C GLN A 88 -3.84 -9.53 6.43
N GLU A 89 -3.56 -8.96 5.25
CA GLU A 89 -2.78 -9.64 4.22
C GLU A 89 -1.33 -9.87 4.65
N VAL A 90 -0.73 -8.88 5.30
CA VAL A 90 0.61 -9.00 5.88
C VAL A 90 0.64 -10.08 6.96
N LEU A 91 -0.35 -10.11 7.85
CA LEU A 91 -0.49 -11.15 8.86
C LEU A 91 -0.61 -12.55 8.23
N THR A 92 -1.33 -12.66 7.11
CA THR A 92 -1.46 -13.93 6.37
C THR A 92 -0.11 -14.41 5.83
N VAL A 93 0.75 -13.50 5.37
CA VAL A 93 2.13 -13.83 4.97
C VAL A 93 2.93 -14.34 6.17
N LEU A 94 2.86 -13.65 7.30
CA LEU A 94 3.61 -14.01 8.51
C LEU A 94 3.17 -15.36 9.09
N ARG A 95 1.87 -15.59 9.22
CA ARG A 95 1.29 -16.85 9.71
C ARG A 95 1.70 -18.05 8.88
N ALA A 96 1.83 -17.87 7.56
CA ALA A 96 2.29 -18.95 6.70
C ALA A 96 3.76 -19.35 6.94
N ILE A 97 4.59 -18.40 7.39
CA ILE A 97 5.98 -18.70 7.79
C ILE A 97 6.00 -19.34 9.17
N GLU A 98 5.20 -18.84 10.10
CA GLU A 98 5.05 -19.41 11.45
C GLU A 98 4.54 -20.86 11.41
N ALA A 99 3.62 -21.18 10.50
CA ALA A 99 3.12 -22.54 10.30
C ALA A 99 4.22 -23.54 9.91
N THR A 100 5.38 -23.07 9.44
CA THR A 100 6.56 -23.92 9.18
C THR A 100 7.45 -24.15 10.40
N GLY A 101 7.05 -23.64 11.58
CA GLY A 101 7.83 -23.70 12.84
C GLY A 101 8.97 -22.69 12.93
N ARG A 102 9.13 -21.80 11.93
CA ARG A 102 10.26 -20.87 11.83
C ARG A 102 9.94 -19.49 12.40
N HIS A 103 9.68 -19.41 13.70
CA HIS A 103 9.25 -18.17 14.38
C HIS A 103 10.24 -17.01 14.23
N GLU A 104 11.54 -17.26 14.38
CA GLU A 104 12.58 -16.22 14.16
C GLU A 104 12.57 -15.67 12.73
N SER A 105 12.25 -16.52 11.74
CA SER A 105 12.13 -16.08 10.34
C SER A 105 10.90 -15.21 10.13
N ALA A 106 9.78 -15.51 10.80
CA ALA A 106 8.59 -14.68 10.78
C ALA A 106 8.84 -13.31 11.43
N ARG A 107 9.53 -13.27 12.58
CA ARG A 107 9.90 -12.01 13.24
C ARG A 107 10.82 -11.15 12.37
N ARG A 108 11.80 -11.76 11.70
CA ARG A 108 12.66 -11.07 10.73
C ARG A 108 11.86 -10.57 9.53
N MET A 109 10.96 -11.39 8.98
CA MET A 109 10.08 -10.99 7.89
C MET A 109 9.26 -9.76 8.26
N ARG A 110 8.62 -9.74 9.43
CA ARG A 110 7.85 -8.58 9.90
C ARG A 110 8.71 -7.32 9.89
N SER A 111 9.91 -7.39 10.47
CA SER A 111 10.84 -6.25 10.51
C SER A 111 11.19 -5.74 9.10
N VAL A 112 11.42 -6.65 8.14
CA VAL A 112 11.70 -6.29 6.74
C VAL A 112 10.48 -5.64 6.10
N LEU A 113 9.29 -6.24 6.23
CA LEU A 113 8.05 -5.67 5.68
C LEU A 113 7.81 -4.26 6.22
N SER A 114 7.94 -4.04 7.53
CA SER A 114 7.78 -2.72 8.14
C SER A 114 8.78 -1.68 7.62
N ARG A 115 10.00 -2.09 7.24
CA ARG A 115 10.99 -1.18 6.64
C ARG A 115 10.63 -0.81 5.21
N VAL A 116 10.15 -1.76 4.42
CA VAL A 116 9.67 -1.51 3.05
C VAL A 116 8.46 -0.58 3.06
N PHE A 117 7.47 -0.81 3.93
CA PHE A 117 6.32 0.09 4.04
C PHE A 117 6.71 1.50 4.49
N ARG A 118 7.61 1.63 5.48
CA ARG A 118 8.14 2.93 5.88
C ARG A 118 8.89 3.64 4.74
N TYR A 119 9.64 2.89 3.94
CA TYR A 119 10.29 3.43 2.75
C TYR A 119 9.27 3.94 1.73
N ALA A 120 8.22 3.17 1.45
CA ALA A 120 7.15 3.55 0.53
C ALA A 120 6.43 4.85 0.93
N ILE A 121 6.22 5.05 2.23
CA ILE A 121 5.64 6.27 2.79
C ILE A 121 6.61 7.44 2.60
N ALA A 122 7.90 7.23 2.91
CA ALA A 122 8.92 8.27 2.81
C ALA A 122 9.21 8.73 1.38
N THR A 123 9.14 7.83 0.38
CA THR A 123 9.41 8.16 -1.03
C THR A 123 8.22 8.79 -1.76
N GLY A 124 7.08 8.93 -1.11
CA GLY A 124 5.92 9.56 -1.73
C GLY A 124 5.04 8.63 -2.57
N LEU A 125 5.36 7.33 -2.63
CA LEU A 125 4.56 6.35 -3.37
C LEU A 125 3.19 6.09 -2.69
N VAL A 126 3.06 6.44 -1.41
CA VAL A 126 1.79 6.44 -0.65
C VAL A 126 1.22 7.88 -0.50
N THR A 127 1.74 8.87 -1.24
CA THR A 127 1.49 10.30 -0.95
C THR A 127 0.34 10.94 -1.72
N VAL A 128 -0.55 10.16 -2.35
CA VAL A 128 -1.75 10.79 -2.93
C VAL A 128 -2.86 11.10 -1.91
N LEU A 129 -2.76 10.73 -0.63
CA LEU A 129 -3.79 11.08 0.38
C LEU A 129 -3.44 12.25 1.32
N CYS A 130 -2.20 12.74 1.34
CA CYS A 130 -1.77 13.78 2.30
C CYS A 130 -1.71 15.20 1.68
N ARG A 131 -2.80 15.64 1.02
CA ARG A 131 -3.03 17.06 0.72
C ARG A 131 -4.41 17.55 1.18
N SER A 132 -4.87 16.98 2.29
CA SER A 132 -5.99 17.48 3.07
C SER A 132 -5.57 17.50 4.54
N PRO A 133 -5.69 18.62 5.27
CA PRO A 133 -5.38 18.69 6.69
C PRO A 133 -6.56 18.09 7.46
N ILE A 134 -6.74 16.77 7.36
CA ILE A 134 -7.67 16.05 8.23
C ILE A 134 -6.81 15.19 9.15
N SER A 135 -6.58 15.75 10.34
CA SER A 135 -6.31 15.07 11.61
C SER A 135 -5.95 13.59 11.50
N LEU A 136 -4.68 13.27 11.78
CA LEU A 136 -4.09 11.93 11.97
C LEU A 136 -4.71 11.11 13.13
N SER A 137 -5.93 11.43 13.58
CA SER A 137 -6.61 10.71 14.66
C SER A 137 -7.54 9.58 14.20
N HIS A 138 -7.89 9.50 12.91
CA HIS A 138 -8.92 8.57 12.42
C HIS A 138 -8.42 7.41 11.55
N LEU A 139 -7.18 7.44 11.06
CA LEU A 139 -6.59 6.27 10.42
C LEU A 139 -5.80 5.50 11.48
N GLY A 140 -6.42 4.47 12.06
CA GLY A 140 -5.83 3.55 13.05
C GLY A 140 -4.57 2.82 12.59
N PHE A 141 -4.00 3.20 11.45
CA PHE A 141 -2.80 2.66 10.81
C PHE A 141 -1.52 2.89 11.62
N GLU A 142 -1.39 3.96 12.42
CA GLU A 142 -0.19 4.11 13.26
C GLU A 142 -0.26 3.27 14.55
N ARG A 143 -1.45 3.05 15.12
CA ARG A 143 -1.63 2.23 16.33
C ARG A 143 -1.64 0.74 16.03
N GLU A 144 -2.35 0.29 15.00
CA GLU A 144 -2.39 -1.14 14.63
C GLU A 144 -1.00 -1.70 14.29
N TRP A 145 -0.11 -0.88 13.72
CA TRP A 145 1.24 -1.34 13.35
C TRP A 145 2.23 -1.25 14.50
N ALA A 146 2.04 -0.32 15.44
CA ALA A 146 2.78 -0.31 16.70
C ALA A 146 2.39 -1.53 17.57
N ASP A 147 1.11 -1.89 17.61
CA ASP A 147 0.60 -3.03 18.38
C ASP A 147 0.94 -4.36 17.71
N ALA A 148 0.85 -4.44 16.37
CA ALA A 148 1.32 -5.60 15.61
C ALA A 148 2.86 -5.76 15.64
N ALA A 149 3.61 -4.77 16.14
CA ALA A 149 5.04 -4.86 16.40
C ALA A 149 5.37 -5.44 17.79
N GLN A 150 4.40 -5.59 18.68
CA GLN A 150 4.59 -6.02 20.07
C GLN A 150 4.07 -7.44 20.39
N ILE A 151 3.40 -8.09 19.44
CA ILE A 151 3.05 -9.53 19.49
C ILE A 151 4.13 -10.36 18.79
#